data_AF-A0A2T3J7R3-F1
#
_entry.id   AF-A0A2T3J7R3-F1
#
_cell.length_a   1.000
_cell.length_b   1.000
_cell.length_c   1.000
_cell.angle_alpha   90.00
_cell.angle_beta   90.00
_cell.angle_gamma   90.00
#
_symmetry.space_group_name_H-M   'P 1'
#
loop_
_entity.id
_entity.type
_entity.pdbx_description
1 polymer ?
#
loop_
_entity_poly.entity_id
_entity_poly.type
_entity_poly.pdbx_seq_one_letter_code
_entity_poly.pdbx_strand_id
1 'polypeptide(L)'
;MSPSAQQNPNLKNKSVFKHQKTVMGIPDTVFVAALLIALFGVGIMFKLTGWIVGSVLSIAWLALIFIPLQSIHSNDAQAWRIWLRMWRHPGKLTATYTEPKKLIVLRGNDALPLHSFTKKRKQQ
;
A
#
# COMPACT_ATOMS: atom_id res chain seq x y z
N MET A 1 -39.39 -3.27 11.72
CA MET A 1 -38.75 -4.39 10.99
C MET A 1 -37.40 -3.90 10.49
N SER A 2 -36.33 -4.23 11.21
CA SER A 2 -34.98 -3.77 10.92
C SER A 2 -34.45 -4.45 9.66
N PRO A 3 -33.89 -3.73 8.67
CA PRO A 3 -33.35 -4.36 7.48
C PRO A 3 -32.16 -5.26 7.86
N SER A 4 -32.28 -6.55 7.55
CA SER A 4 -31.23 -7.56 7.71
C SER A 4 -29.95 -7.12 7.00
N ALA A 5 -28.81 -7.19 7.69
CA ALA A 5 -27.50 -6.68 7.28
C ALA A 5 -26.94 -7.21 5.93
N GLN A 6 -27.65 -8.10 5.23
CA GLN A 6 -27.26 -8.70 3.96
C GLN A 6 -27.37 -7.79 2.72
N GLN A 7 -28.01 -6.61 2.82
CA GLN A 7 -28.23 -5.71 1.67
C GLN A 7 -27.38 -4.43 1.65
N ASN A 8 -26.25 -4.38 2.36
CA ASN A 8 -25.34 -3.22 2.27
C ASN A 8 -24.26 -3.45 1.19
N PRO A 9 -24.38 -2.87 -0.02
CA PRO A 9 -23.37 -3.02 -1.08
C PRO A 9 -21.98 -2.47 -0.69
N ASN A 10 -21.89 -1.61 0.34
CA ASN A 10 -20.60 -1.14 0.85
C ASN A 10 -19.79 -2.24 1.56
N LEU A 11 -20.43 -3.32 2.05
CA LEU A 11 -19.71 -4.47 2.62
C LEU A 11 -19.14 -5.42 1.55
N LYS A 12 -19.69 -5.40 0.33
CA LYS A 12 -19.17 -6.15 -0.83
C LYS A 12 -17.84 -5.58 -1.35
N ASN A 13 -17.48 -4.36 -0.96
CA ASN A 13 -16.23 -3.72 -1.37
C ASN A 13 -15.02 -4.17 -0.53
N LYS A 14 -15.10 -5.29 0.19
CA LYS A 14 -13.93 -5.93 0.81
C LYS A 14 -12.87 -6.34 -0.23
N SER A 15 -13.23 -6.50 -1.50
CA SER A 15 -12.29 -6.73 -2.60
C SER A 15 -11.34 -5.55 -2.88
N VAL A 16 -11.66 -4.34 -2.41
CA VAL A 16 -10.75 -3.17 -2.44
C VAL A 16 -9.62 -3.32 -1.42
N PHE A 17 -9.86 -4.05 -0.32
CA PHE A 17 -8.80 -4.50 0.59
C PHE A 17 -8.15 -5.76 0.01
N LYS A 18 -7.48 -5.63 -1.15
CA LYS A 18 -6.57 -6.67 -1.64
C LYS A 18 -5.59 -7.00 -0.50
N HIS A 19 -5.77 -8.16 0.12
CA HIS A 19 -4.82 -8.71 1.08
C HIS A 19 -3.51 -8.87 0.31
N GLN A 20 -2.56 -8.00 0.62
CA GLN A 20 -1.28 -7.99 -0.06
C GLN A 20 -0.48 -9.18 0.46
N LYS A 21 0.05 -10.01 -0.44
CA LYS A 21 1.02 -11.03 -0.06
C LYS A 21 2.27 -10.32 0.42
N THR A 22 2.48 -10.33 1.72
CA THR A 22 3.69 -9.87 2.38
C THR A 22 4.47 -11.08 2.89
N VAL A 23 5.79 -11.01 2.78
CA VAL A 23 6.71 -11.98 3.37
C VAL A 23 7.51 -11.21 4.40
N MET A 24 7.41 -11.61 5.68
CA MET A 24 8.05 -10.90 6.81
C MET A 24 7.75 -9.39 6.87
N GLY A 25 6.50 -8.99 6.56
CA GLY A 25 6.10 -7.58 6.57
C GLY A 25 6.53 -6.78 5.34
N ILE A 26 7.29 -7.37 4.42
CA ILE A 26 7.75 -6.74 3.17
C ILE A 26 6.85 -7.21 2.02
N PRO A 27 6.42 -6.33 1.10
CA PRO A 27 5.71 -6.75 -0.11
C PRO A 27 6.54 -7.75 -0.92
N ASP A 28 5.93 -8.86 -1.33
CA ASP A 28 6.53 -9.93 -2.16
C ASP A 28 7.50 -9.39 -3.23
N THR A 29 7.04 -8.47 -4.07
CA THR A 29 7.83 -7.97 -5.20
C THR A 29 9.12 -7.27 -4.77
N VAL A 30 9.09 -6.61 -3.62
CA VAL A 30 10.26 -5.92 -3.06
C VAL A 30 11.20 -6.95 -2.40
N PHE A 31 10.63 -7.94 -1.72
CA PHE A 31 11.40 -9.02 -1.12
C PHE A 31 12.19 -9.81 -2.19
N VAL A 32 11.56 -10.16 -3.32
CA VAL A 32 12.24 -10.87 -4.41
C VAL A 32 13.38 -10.04 -5.00
N ALA A 33 13.16 -8.75 -5.23
CA ALA A 33 14.22 -7.86 -5.72
C ALA A 33 15.40 -7.74 -4.74
N ALA A 34 15.10 -7.57 -3.45
CA ALA A 34 16.11 -7.53 -2.40
C ALA A 34 16.88 -8.86 -2.28
N LEU A 35 16.18 -9.99 -2.41
CA LEU A 35 16.77 -11.31 -2.37
C LEU A 35 17.76 -11.54 -3.52
N LEU A 36 17.44 -11.10 -4.74
CA LEU A 36 18.37 -11.20 -5.87
C LEU A 36 19.65 -10.40 -5.64
N ILE A 37 19.52 -9.16 -5.14
CA ILE A 37 20.67 -8.30 -4.82
C ILE A 37 21.51 -8.92 -3.69
N ALA A 38 20.84 -9.45 -2.67
CA ALA A 38 21.47 -10.13 -1.55
C ALA A 38 22.28 -11.35 -2.02
N LEU A 39 21.66 -12.26 -2.77
CA LEU A 39 22.33 -13.48 -3.28
C LEU A 39 23.51 -13.16 -4.18
N PHE A 40 23.38 -12.14 -5.04
CA PHE A 40 24.48 -11.69 -5.88
C PHE A 40 25.67 -11.17 -5.06
N GLY A 41 25.41 -10.31 -4.07
CA GLY A 41 26.44 -9.79 -3.18
C GLY A 41 27.11 -10.89 -2.34
N VAL A 42 26.34 -11.84 -1.83
CA VAL A 42 26.85 -13.03 -1.13
C VAL A 42 27.79 -13.83 -2.04
N GLY A 43 27.38 -14.11 -3.28
CA GLY A 43 28.21 -14.82 -4.26
C GLY A 43 29.54 -14.13 -4.52
N ILE A 44 29.54 -12.78 -4.63
CA ILE A 44 30.76 -11.98 -4.78
C ILE A 44 31.66 -12.09 -3.54
N MET A 45 31.09 -11.99 -2.34
CA MET A 45 31.85 -12.06 -1.08
C MET A 45 32.56 -13.41 -0.94
N PHE A 46 31.84 -14.52 -1.18
CA PHE A 46 32.42 -15.86 -1.17
C PHE A 46 33.52 -16.03 -2.23
N LYS A 47 33.33 -15.47 -3.43
CA LYS A 47 34.34 -15.54 -4.50
C LYS A 47 35.62 -14.78 -4.16
N LEU A 48 35.52 -13.64 -3.48
CA LEU A 48 36.66 -12.76 -3.20
C LEU A 48 37.42 -13.11 -1.92
N THR A 49 36.69 -13.50 -0.86
CA THR A 49 37.26 -13.61 0.50
C THR A 49 37.38 -15.05 1.00
N GLY A 50 36.86 -16.01 0.24
CA GLY A 50 36.81 -17.42 0.63
C GLY A 50 35.69 -17.73 1.65
N TRP A 51 35.60 -18.99 2.08
CA TRP A 51 34.44 -19.49 2.81
C TRP A 51 34.27 -18.90 4.22
N ILE A 52 35.35 -18.75 4.99
CA ILE A 52 35.27 -18.33 6.39
C ILE A 52 34.94 -16.83 6.50
N VAL A 53 35.76 -15.99 5.87
CA VAL A 53 35.58 -14.52 5.88
C VAL A 53 34.33 -14.14 5.08
N GLY A 54 34.07 -14.82 3.96
CA GLY A 54 32.89 -14.61 3.13
C GLY A 54 31.60 -14.90 3.88
N SER A 55 31.56 -15.88 4.78
CA SER A 55 30.37 -16.17 5.60
C SER A 55 30.03 -15.02 6.54
N VAL A 56 31.02 -14.47 7.27
CA VAL A 56 30.82 -13.35 8.19
C VAL A 56 30.37 -12.10 7.43
N LEU A 57 31.03 -11.77 6.32
CA LEU A 57 30.67 -10.64 5.47
C LEU A 57 29.29 -10.80 4.83
N SER A 58 28.92 -12.03 4.44
CA SER A 58 27.60 -12.32 3.87
C SER A 58 26.48 -12.10 4.88
N ILE A 59 26.68 -12.48 6.15
CA ILE A 59 25.71 -12.21 7.22
C ILE A 59 25.56 -10.70 7.43
N ALA A 60 26.67 -9.96 7.50
CA ALA A 60 26.66 -8.50 7.62
C ALA A 60 25.94 -7.83 6.42
N TRP A 61 26.19 -8.33 5.21
CA TRP A 61 25.54 -7.85 3.98
C TRP A 61 24.03 -8.08 3.97
N LEU A 62 23.60 -9.28 4.36
CA LEU A 62 22.17 -9.60 4.48
C LEU A 62 21.48 -8.73 5.52
N ALA A 63 22.10 -8.53 6.69
CA ALA A 63 21.60 -7.65 7.73
C ALA A 63 21.45 -6.21 7.22
N LEU A 64 22.46 -5.70 6.50
CA LEU A 64 22.45 -4.35 5.92
C LEU A 64 21.29 -4.14 4.95
N ILE A 65 20.89 -5.15 4.18
CA ILE A 65 19.79 -5.05 3.22
C ILE A 65 18.43 -5.23 3.93
N PHE A 66 18.26 -6.31 4.69
CA PHE A 66 16.94 -6.71 5.15
C PHE A 66 16.46 -5.98 6.40
N ILE A 67 17.35 -5.54 7.30
CA ILE A 67 16.96 -4.78 8.51
C ILE A 67 16.27 -3.45 8.14
N PRO A 68 16.88 -2.56 7.32
CA PRO A 68 16.20 -1.32 6.96
C PRO A 68 14.96 -1.58 6.11
N LEU A 69 15.00 -2.60 5.24
CA LEU A 69 13.86 -2.96 4.39
C LEU A 69 12.65 -3.39 5.23
N GLN A 70 12.88 -4.20 6.27
CA GLN A 70 11.86 -4.64 7.20
C GLN A 70 11.35 -3.47 8.06
N SER A 71 12.23 -2.59 8.54
CA SER A 71 11.87 -1.43 9.35
C SER A 71 10.95 -0.46 8.60
N ILE A 72 11.27 -0.16 7.33
CA ILE A 72 10.48 0.74 6.50
C ILE A 72 9.10 0.14 6.18
N HIS A 73 9.04 -1.14 5.82
CA HIS A 73 7.80 -1.76 5.35
C HIS A 73 6.88 -2.25 6.49
N SER A 74 7.42 -2.54 7.67
CA SER A 74 6.61 -2.98 8.81
C SER A 74 5.76 -1.86 9.40
N ASN A 75 6.24 -0.62 9.35
CA ASN A 75 5.55 0.52 9.99
C ASN A 75 4.46 1.14 9.11
N ASP A 76 4.66 1.23 7.78
CA ASP A 76 3.64 1.77 6.88
C ASP A 76 3.75 1.24 5.44
N ALA A 77 3.26 0.01 5.24
CA ALA A 77 3.15 -0.60 3.91
C ALA A 77 2.25 0.19 2.94
N GLN A 78 1.32 1.02 3.43
CA GLN A 78 0.45 1.84 2.58
C GLN A 78 1.20 3.04 2.01
N ALA A 79 1.99 3.75 2.82
CA ALA A 79 2.82 4.88 2.38
C ALA A 79 3.78 4.46 1.26
N TRP A 80 4.44 3.31 1.40
CA TRP A 80 5.30 2.74 0.34
C TRP A 80 4.56 2.55 -0.98
N ARG A 81 3.32 2.06 -0.94
CA ARG A 81 2.52 1.84 -2.15
C ARG A 81 2.11 3.15 -2.82
N ILE A 82 1.83 4.19 -2.03
CA ILE A 82 1.57 5.53 -2.56
C ILE A 82 2.85 6.07 -3.20
N TRP A 83 4.01 5.89 -2.57
CA TRP A 83 5.31 6.28 -3.13
C TRP A 83 5.62 5.57 -4.46
N LEU A 84 5.43 4.26 -4.56
CA LEU A 84 5.54 3.52 -5.83
C LEU A 84 4.55 4.00 -6.90
N ARG A 85 3.32 4.35 -6.48
CA ARG A 85 2.31 4.91 -7.38
C ARG A 85 2.69 6.31 -7.85
N MET A 86 3.31 7.14 -6.99
CA MET A 86 3.87 8.44 -7.37
C MET A 86 4.89 8.27 -8.49
N TRP A 87 5.79 7.31 -8.36
CA TRP A 87 6.85 7.07 -9.34
C TRP A 87 6.30 6.67 -10.72
N ARG A 88 5.24 5.86 -10.75
CA ARG A 88 4.59 5.44 -12.01
C ARG A 88 3.64 6.49 -12.59
N HIS A 89 3.05 7.34 -11.75
CA HIS A 89 2.04 8.33 -12.16
C HIS A 89 2.20 9.64 -11.36
N PRO A 90 3.24 10.45 -11.64
CA PRO A 90 3.56 11.63 -10.84
C PRO A 90 2.45 12.70 -10.86
N GLY A 91 1.67 12.80 -11.95
CA GLY A 91 0.61 13.80 -12.10
C GLY A 91 -0.71 13.52 -11.34
N LYS A 92 -0.88 12.33 -10.74
CA LYS A 92 -2.17 11.93 -10.12
C LYS A 92 -2.35 12.38 -8.67
N LEU A 93 -1.34 13.01 -8.07
CA LEU A 93 -1.36 13.50 -6.68
C LEU A 93 -1.27 15.03 -6.57
N THR A 94 -1.17 15.72 -7.71
CA THR A 94 -1.29 17.17 -7.76
C THR A 94 -2.72 17.58 -7.38
N ALA A 95 -2.88 18.55 -6.47
CA ALA A 95 -4.19 19.06 -6.05
C ALA A 95 -5.09 19.55 -7.22
N THR A 96 -4.47 19.85 -8.37
CA THR A 96 -5.13 20.16 -9.64
C THR A 96 -5.98 19.00 -10.18
N TYR A 97 -5.65 17.75 -9.86
CA TYR A 97 -6.43 16.55 -10.19
C TYR A 97 -7.22 16.07 -8.97
N THR A 98 -8.15 16.91 -8.50
CA THR A 98 -9.14 16.48 -7.50
C THR A 98 -10.29 15.79 -8.24
N GLU A 99 -10.39 14.46 -8.13
CA GLU A 99 -11.60 13.77 -8.58
C GLU A 99 -12.78 14.19 -7.66
N PRO A 100 -13.89 14.70 -8.21
CA PRO A 100 -15.03 15.10 -7.41
C PRO A 100 -15.63 13.86 -6.73
N LYS A 101 -15.47 13.76 -5.42
CA LYS A 101 -16.06 12.67 -4.63
C LYS A 101 -17.58 12.87 -4.59
N LYS A 102 -18.33 11.88 -5.11
CA LYS A 102 -19.79 11.87 -5.05
C LYS A 102 -20.24 11.71 -3.59
N LEU A 103 -20.65 12.82 -2.97
CA LEU A 103 -21.18 12.84 -1.62
C LEU A 103 -22.70 12.57 -1.63
N ILE A 104 -23.14 11.69 -0.74
CA ILE A 104 -24.53 11.33 -0.53
C ILE A 104 -24.88 11.74 0.91
N VAL A 105 -25.95 12.48 1.08
CA VAL A 105 -26.50 12.92 2.37
C VAL A 105 -27.65 11.99 2.74
N LEU A 106 -27.57 11.40 3.93
CA LEU A 106 -28.67 10.61 4.49
C LEU A 106 -29.62 11.55 5.24
N ARG A 107 -30.90 11.55 4.87
CA ARG A 107 -31.96 12.27 5.55
C ARG A 107 -33.08 11.28 5.86
N GLY A 108 -33.20 10.86 7.12
CA GLY A 108 -34.13 9.80 7.49
C GLY A 108 -33.80 8.51 6.75
N ASN A 109 -34.77 7.97 6.00
CA ASN A 109 -34.58 6.76 5.17
C ASN A 109 -34.11 7.07 3.73
N ASP A 110 -33.97 8.33 3.35
CA ASP A 110 -33.61 8.72 1.99
C ASP A 110 -32.13 9.05 1.85
N ALA A 111 -31.52 8.56 0.76
CA ALA A 111 -30.15 8.84 0.37
C ALA A 111 -30.15 9.83 -0.82
N LEU A 112 -29.88 11.11 -0.56
CA LEU A 112 -29.91 12.17 -1.56
C LEU A 112 -28.50 12.59 -1.97
N PRO A 113 -28.22 12.82 -3.26
CA PRO A 113 -26.91 13.33 -3.67
C PRO A 113 -26.75 14.79 -3.22
N LEU A 114 -25.57 15.15 -2.72
CA LEU A 114 -25.31 16.46 -2.06
C LEU A 114 -25.74 17.68 -2.90
N HIS A 115 -25.58 17.63 -4.22
CA HIS A 115 -25.95 18.74 -5.10
C HIS A 115 -27.46 19.07 -5.07
N SER A 116 -28.31 18.09 -4.75
CA SER A 116 -29.76 18.29 -4.63
C SER A 116 -30.15 18.98 -3.32
N PHE A 117 -29.28 18.93 -2.31
CA PHE A 117 -29.54 19.51 -0.99
C PHE A 117 -29.30 21.03 -0.97
N THR A 118 -28.24 21.51 -1.63
CA THR A 118 -27.90 22.95 -1.69
C THR A 118 -28.91 23.77 -2.47
N LYS A 119 -29.54 23.20 -3.51
CA LYS A 119 -30.53 23.92 -4.34
C LYS A 119 -31.80 24.29 -3.56
N LYS A 120 -32.17 23.51 -2.54
CA LYS A 120 -33.40 23.71 -1.74
C LYS A 120 -33.30 24.80 -0.67
N ARG A 121 -32.09 25.19 -0.24
CA ARG A 121 -31.90 26.25 0.78
C ARG A 121 -31.99 27.68 0.24
N LYS A 122 -31.88 27.89 -1.07
CA LYS A 122 -31.94 29.23 -1.69
C LYS A 122 -33.37 29.71 -2.01
N GLN A 123 -34.39 28.91 -1.70
CA GLN A 123 -35.80 29.21 -1.99
C GLN A 123 -36.65 29.37 -0.72
N GLN A 124 -36.01 29.53 0.45
CA GLN A 124 -36.65 29.95 1.69
C GLN A 124 -36.03 31.25 2.16
#